data_AF-A0A2J8W550-F1
#
_entry.id   AF-A0A2J8W550-F1
#
_cell.length_a   1.000
_cell.length_b   1.000
_cell.length_c   1.000
_cell.angle_alpha   90.00
_cell.angle_beta   90.00
_cell.angle_gamma   90.00
#
_symmetry.space_group_name_H-M   'P 1'
#
loop_
_entity.id
_entity.type
_entity.pdbx_description
1 polymer ?
#
loop_
_entity_poly.entity_id
_entity_poly.type
_entity_poly.pdbx_seq_one_letter_code
_entity_poly.pdbx_strand_id
1 'polypeptide(L)'
;MPFTLHLRSRLPSAIRSLIRQKKPNIRNTSSMAGELRPASLVVMPRSLAPAFERFCQANTGPLPLLGQSEPEKWMLPSQDAIS
;
A
#
# COMPACT_ATOMS: atom_id res chain seq x y z
N MET A 1 11.25 -6.92 22.33
CA MET A 1 10.65 -7.73 21.23
C MET A 1 11.65 -7.82 20.06
N PRO A 2 12.50 -8.85 20.00
CA PRO A 2 13.60 -8.93 19.01
C PRO A 2 13.12 -9.10 17.55
N PHE A 3 11.93 -9.69 17.35
CA PHE A 3 11.36 -9.92 16.02
C PHE A 3 11.04 -8.64 15.23
N THR A 4 10.53 -7.60 15.90
CA THR A 4 10.16 -6.33 15.23
C THR A 4 11.39 -5.51 14.83
N LEU A 5 12.46 -5.56 15.62
CA LEU A 5 13.75 -4.93 15.30
C LEU A 5 14.39 -5.56 14.06
N HIS A 6 14.34 -6.88 13.92
CA HIS A 6 14.84 -7.55 12.71
C HIS A 6 14.01 -7.16 11.47
N LEU A 7 12.70 -6.94 11.60
CA LEU A 7 11.87 -6.56 10.46
C LEU A 7 12.18 -5.14 9.97
N ARG A 8 12.48 -4.20 10.89
CA ARG A 8 12.87 -2.82 10.56
C ARG A 8 14.08 -2.71 9.64
N SER A 9 15.04 -3.63 9.75
CA SER A 9 16.23 -3.65 8.90
C SER A 9 16.04 -4.39 7.58
N ARG A 10 14.86 -5.00 7.33
CA ARG A 10 14.58 -5.73 6.09
C ARG A 10 13.97 -4.82 5.03
N LEU A 11 14.31 -5.11 3.77
CA LEU A 11 13.67 -4.48 2.61
C LEU A 11 12.17 -4.81 2.60
N PRO A 12 11.27 -3.89 2.17
CA PRO A 12 9.83 -4.13 2.13
C PRO A 12 9.40 -5.37 1.34
N SER A 13 10.15 -5.73 0.29
CA SER A 13 9.90 -6.94 -0.49
C SER A 13 10.01 -8.20 0.37
N ALA A 14 11.00 -8.27 1.26
CA ALA A 14 11.17 -9.38 2.18
C ALA A 14 10.01 -9.44 3.20
N ILE A 15 9.57 -8.28 3.72
CA ILE A 15 8.43 -8.20 4.64
C ILE A 15 7.14 -8.68 3.95
N ARG A 16 6.85 -8.18 2.74
CA ARG A 16 5.69 -8.60 1.93
C ARG A 16 5.70 -10.10 1.64
N SER A 17 6.87 -10.68 1.36
CA SER A 17 7.01 -12.13 1.16
C SER A 17 6.64 -12.93 2.41
N LEU A 18 7.02 -12.49 3.61
CA LEU A 18 6.64 -13.16 4.86
C LEU A 18 5.13 -13.10 5.13
N ILE A 19 4.49 -11.96 4.82
CA ILE A 19 3.04 -11.79 4.93
C ILE A 19 2.33 -12.76 3.97
N ARG A 20 2.78 -12.84 2.71
CA ARG A 20 2.22 -13.77 1.70
C ARG A 20 2.35 -15.24 2.12
N GLN A 21 3.41 -15.58 2.85
CA GLN A 21 3.62 -16.92 3.43
C GLN A 21 2.72 -17.21 4.64
N LYS A 22 1.83 -16.28 5.03
CA LYS A 22 0.91 -16.41 6.18
C LYS A 22 1.62 -16.82 7.49
N LYS A 23 2.84 -16.32 7.71
CA LYS A 23 3.57 -16.64 8.95
C LYS A 23 2.77 -16.10 10.16
N PRO A 24 2.45 -16.96 11.15
CA PRO A 24 1.43 -16.67 12.18
C PRO A 24 1.82 -15.52 13.14
N ASN A 25 3.07 -15.07 13.10
CA ASN A 25 3.60 -14.07 14.02
C ASN A 25 3.42 -12.62 13.53
N ILE A 26 2.90 -12.38 12.32
CA ILE A 26 2.67 -11.02 11.80
C ILE A 26 1.19 -10.64 11.98
N ARG A 27 0.91 -9.87 13.04
CA ARG A 27 -0.46 -9.38 13.34
C ARG A 27 -0.74 -7.97 12.80
N ASN A 28 0.30 -7.13 12.65
CA ASN A 28 0.21 -5.80 12.08
C ASN A 28 1.54 -5.43 11.41
N THR A 29 1.54 -4.35 10.63
CA THR A 29 2.73 -3.83 9.93
C THR A 29 3.38 -2.65 10.65
N SER A 30 2.97 -2.35 11.89
CA SER A 30 3.42 -1.16 12.58
C SER A 30 4.91 -1.22 12.86
N SER A 31 5.61 -0.15 12.46
CA SER A 31 7.05 -0.01 12.60
C SER A 31 7.89 -1.13 11.96
N MET A 32 7.37 -1.84 10.97
CA MET A 32 8.12 -2.92 10.28
C MET A 32 9.01 -2.41 9.15
N ALA A 33 8.73 -1.24 8.55
CA ALA A 33 9.37 -0.80 7.31
C ALA A 33 10.19 0.50 7.45
N GLY A 34 10.77 0.77 8.62
CA GLY A 34 11.66 1.92 8.85
C GLY A 34 11.08 3.24 8.35
N GLU A 35 11.83 3.92 7.46
CA GLU A 35 11.50 5.21 6.83
C GLU A 35 10.41 5.13 5.73
N LEU A 36 10.03 3.93 5.31
CA LEU A 36 9.05 3.77 4.24
C LEU A 36 7.63 3.83 4.79
N ARG A 37 6.82 4.69 4.17
CA ARG A 37 5.44 4.94 4.60
C ARG A 37 4.51 3.84 4.07
N PRO A 38 3.67 3.23 4.92
CA PRO A 38 2.60 2.37 4.45
C PRO A 38 1.55 3.20 3.69
N ALA A 39 0.85 2.56 2.77
CA ALA A 39 -0.29 3.14 2.05
C ALA A 39 -1.53 2.28 2.26
N SER A 40 -2.69 2.93 2.26
CA SER A 40 -4.00 2.26 2.24
C SER A 40 -4.33 1.82 0.81
N LEU A 41 -4.96 0.65 0.68
CA LEU A 41 -5.44 0.12 -0.60
C LEU A 41 -6.95 -0.06 -0.55
N VAL A 42 -7.64 0.37 -1.61
CA VAL A 42 -9.07 0.14 -1.81
C VAL A 42 -9.26 -0.60 -3.12
N VAL A 43 -10.02 -1.71 -3.09
CA VAL A 43 -10.39 -2.48 -4.27
C VAL A 43 -11.90 -2.38 -4.44
N MET A 44 -12.35 -1.95 -5.62
CA MET A 44 -13.77 -1.72 -5.90
C MET A 44 -14.12 -2.01 -7.37
N PRO A 45 -15.42 -2.20 -7.68
CA PRO A 45 -15.88 -2.32 -9.06
C PRO A 45 -15.47 -1.14 -9.93
N ARG A 46 -15.18 -1.40 -11.21
CA ARG A 46 -14.78 -0.39 -12.20
C ARG A 46 -15.77 0.77 -12.30
N SER A 47 -17.07 0.49 -12.16
CA SER A 47 -18.13 1.50 -12.22
C SER A 47 -18.05 2.54 -11.09
N LEU A 48 -17.43 2.20 -9.95
CA LEU A 48 -17.30 3.08 -8.79
C LEU A 48 -15.98 3.86 -8.77
N ALA A 49 -14.96 3.42 -9.50
CA ALA A 49 -13.64 4.06 -9.49
C ALA A 49 -13.68 5.56 -9.83
N PRO A 50 -14.42 6.04 -10.87
CA PRO A 50 -14.50 7.48 -11.17
C PRO A 50 -15.21 8.30 -10.08
N ALA A 51 -16.13 7.70 -9.33
CA ALA A 51 -16.78 8.38 -8.20
C ALA A 51 -15.81 8.47 -7.02
N PHE A 52 -15.04 7.42 -6.75
CA PHE A 52 -14.05 7.40 -5.68
C PHE A 52 -12.88 8.35 -5.96
N GLU A 53 -12.39 8.42 -7.19
CA GLU A 53 -11.35 9.38 -7.58
C GLU A 53 -11.78 10.82 -7.30
N ARG A 54 -12.99 11.21 -7.74
CA ARG A 54 -13.56 12.53 -7.46
C ARG A 54 -13.75 12.78 -5.97
N PHE A 55 -14.13 11.74 -5.21
CA PHE A 55 -14.19 11.82 -3.76
C PHE A 55 -12.82 12.13 -3.15
N CYS A 56 -11.76 11.44 -3.58
CA CYS A 56 -10.39 11.72 -3.10
C CYS A 56 -9.93 13.14 -3.48
N GLN A 57 -10.19 13.58 -4.72
CA GLN A 57 -9.83 14.92 -5.19
C GLN A 57 -10.53 16.03 -4.40
N ALA A 58 -11.80 15.84 -4.04
CA ALA A 58 -12.55 16.79 -3.21
C ALA A 58 -12.06 16.82 -1.74
N ASN A 59 -11.32 15.80 -1.30
CA ASN A 59 -10.78 15.67 0.05
C ASN A 59 -9.26 15.79 0.03
N THR A 60 -8.73 17.00 -0.20
CA THR A 60 -7.28 17.31 -0.19
C THR A 60 -6.59 17.15 1.17
N GLY A 61 -7.32 16.72 2.21
CA GLY A 61 -6.81 16.44 3.56
C GLY A 61 -6.34 14.98 3.74
N PRO A 62 -7.01 14.18 4.59
CA PRO A 62 -6.48 12.90 5.11
C PRO A 62 -6.36 11.77 4.08
N LEU A 63 -6.79 11.98 2.84
CA LEU A 63 -6.97 10.90 1.86
C LEU A 63 -6.36 11.24 0.49
N PRO A 64 -5.04 11.50 0.42
CA PRO A 64 -4.38 11.71 -0.86
C PRO A 64 -4.41 10.42 -1.69
N LEU A 65 -4.88 10.51 -2.92
CA LEU A 65 -4.82 9.41 -3.88
C LEU A 65 -3.38 9.28 -4.39
N LEU A 66 -2.69 8.21 -3.98
CA LEU A 66 -1.28 7.98 -4.35
C LEU A 66 -1.12 7.40 -5.77
N GLY A 67 -2.15 6.75 -6.29
CA GLY A 67 -2.15 6.14 -7.62
C GLY A 67 -3.35 5.21 -7.82
N GLN A 68 -3.62 4.88 -9.07
CA GLN A 68 -4.67 3.96 -9.49
C GLN A 68 -4.09 2.98 -10.51
N SER A 69 -4.43 1.70 -10.39
CA SER A 69 -4.10 0.71 -11.41
C SER A 69 -5.19 0.65 -12.48
N GLU A 70 -4.83 0.14 -13.66
CA GLU A 70 -5.85 -0.26 -14.62
C GLU A 70 -6.73 -1.38 -14.05
N PRO A 71 -8.00 -1.47 -14.46
CA PRO A 71 -8.84 -2.62 -14.16
C PRO A 71 -8.11 -3.91 -14.50
N GLU A 72 -8.25 -4.92 -13.64
CA GLU A 72 -7.61 -6.25 -13.78
C GLU A 72 -6.07 -6.25 -13.62
N LYS A 73 -5.43 -5.08 -13.52
CA LYS A 73 -4.01 -4.97 -13.15
C LYS A 73 -3.87 -4.73 -11.65
N TRP A 74 -2.95 -5.47 -11.03
CA TRP A 74 -2.64 -5.35 -9.60
C TRP A 74 -1.41 -4.46 -9.32
N MET A 75 -0.66 -4.09 -10.35
CA MET A 75 0.48 -3.17 -10.24
C MET A 75 0.04 -1.74 -10.50
N LEU A 76 0.47 -0.83 -9.63
CA LEU A 76 0.41 0.60 -9.92
C LEU A 76 1.43 0.95 -11.01
N PRO A 77 1.13 1.91 -11.90
CA PRO A 77 2.13 2.46 -12.79
C PRO A 77 3.27 3.08 -11.96
N SER A 78 4.50 3.02 -12.49
CA SER A 78 5.64 3.73 -11.90
C SER A 78 5.32 5.22 -11.83
N GLN A 79 5.64 5.87 -10.71
CA GLN A 79 5.36 7.30 -10.50
C GLN A 79 6.08 8.21 -11.51
N ASP A 80 7.06 7.70 -12.26
CA ASP A 80 7.76 8.40 -13.36
C ASP A 80 6.94 8.48 -14.67
N ALA A 81 5.71 7.95 -14.71
CA ALA A 81 4.89 7.90 -15.92
C ALA A 81 3.89 9.06 -16.07
N ILE A 82 3.91 10.05 -15.16
CA ILE A 82 3.06 11.24 -15.25
C ILE A 82 4.00 12.46 -15.35
N SER A 83 4.29 12.86 -16.58
CA SER A 83 4.82 14.18 -16.96
C SER A 83 3.88 14.87 -17.92
#